data_AF-A0A2D5K021-F1
#
_entry.id   AF-A0A2D5K021-F1
#
_cell.length_a   1.000
_cell.length_b   1.000
_cell.length_c   1.000
_cell.angle_alpha   90.00
_cell.angle_beta   90.00
_cell.angle_gamma   90.00
#
_symmetry.space_group_name_H-M   'P 1'
#
loop_
_entity.id
_entity.type
_entity.pdbx_description
1 polymer ?
#
loop_
_entity_poly.entity_id
_entity_poly.type
_entity_poly.pdbx_seq_one_letter_code
_entity_poly.pdbx_strand_id
1 'polypeptide(L)'
;RDKERETMKKDQPRYSYSEKEARDPLNVIGGAIFSGDIDISHPIGFGYTHENIAIHKNTTSLLPRSKNPYATVIAYNDAPIISGYASEANQEKLKNTPALIADRRGKGSIILFADDPNFRATWYGTNKLFLNSLFFSLVFDPPRNN
;
A
#
# COMPACT_ATOMS: atom_id res chain seq x y z
N ARG A 1 -8.11 -36.83 16.64
CA ARG A 1 -6.93 -35.93 16.88
C ARG A 1 -7.46 -34.55 16.56
N ASP A 2 -8.23 -34.01 17.49
CA ASP A 2 -9.08 -32.84 17.29
C ASP A 2 -8.48 -31.71 18.11
N LYS A 3 -7.54 -30.98 17.51
CA LYS A 3 -6.86 -29.83 18.11
C LYS A 3 -6.97 -28.61 17.20
N GLU A 4 -8.15 -28.33 16.68
CA GLU A 4 -8.40 -27.08 15.95
C GLU A 4 -9.85 -26.66 16.17
N ARG A 5 -10.14 -25.93 17.27
CA ARG A 5 -11.31 -25.03 17.37
C ARG A 5 -11.43 -24.24 18.69
N GLU A 6 -10.35 -23.72 19.25
CA GLU A 6 -10.49 -22.66 20.28
C GLU A 6 -9.40 -21.59 20.12
N THR A 7 -9.54 -20.75 19.09
CA THR A 7 -9.00 -19.39 19.17
C THR A 7 -10.02 -18.56 19.93
N MET A 8 -9.77 -18.35 21.22
CA MET A 8 -10.59 -17.53 22.11
C MET A 8 -10.86 -16.16 21.46
N LYS A 9 -12.12 -15.83 21.21
CA LYS A 9 -12.53 -14.46 20.87
C LYS A 9 -12.15 -13.58 22.06
N LYS A 10 -11.18 -12.67 21.89
CA LYS A 10 -10.94 -11.59 22.87
C LYS A 10 -12.28 -10.92 23.15
N ASP A 11 -12.63 -10.75 24.44
CA ASP A 11 -13.78 -9.97 24.86
C ASP A 11 -13.74 -8.60 24.16
N GLN A 12 -14.79 -8.30 23.38
CA GLN A 12 -14.89 -7.00 22.75
C GLN A 12 -15.22 -5.97 23.83
N PRO A 13 -14.44 -4.88 23.96
CA PRO A 13 -14.73 -3.83 24.93
C PRO A 13 -16.11 -3.21 24.66
N ARG A 14 -16.89 -3.00 25.72
CA ARG A 14 -18.19 -2.31 25.65
C ARG A 14 -18.00 -0.80 25.75
N TYR A 15 -18.45 -0.08 24.73
CA TYR A 15 -18.44 1.38 24.69
C TYR A 15 -19.86 1.95 24.84
N SER A 16 -19.97 3.22 25.24
CA SER A 16 -21.25 3.93 25.21
C SER A 16 -21.63 4.29 23.77
N TYR A 17 -22.93 4.35 23.46
CA TYR A 17 -23.39 4.67 22.10
C TYR A 17 -22.96 6.07 21.64
N SER A 18 -22.88 7.03 22.57
CA SER A 18 -22.41 8.39 22.30
C SER A 18 -20.96 8.46 21.80
N GLU A 19 -20.13 7.46 22.09
CA GLU A 19 -18.75 7.40 21.60
C GLU A 19 -18.65 6.92 20.14
N LYS A 20 -19.75 6.41 19.55
CA LYS A 20 -19.72 5.78 18.23
C LYS A 20 -19.16 6.71 17.15
N GLU A 21 -19.65 7.95 17.07
CA GLU A 21 -19.22 8.91 16.05
C GLU A 21 -17.73 9.25 16.14
N ALA A 22 -17.18 9.29 17.35
CA ALA A 22 -15.76 9.53 17.57
C ALA A 22 -14.90 8.28 17.26
N ARG A 23 -15.46 7.08 17.42
CA ARG A 23 -14.73 5.81 17.27
C ARG A 23 -14.79 5.21 15.87
N ASP A 24 -15.89 5.40 15.13
CA ASP A 24 -16.06 4.87 13.78
C ASP A 24 -14.90 5.28 12.83
N PRO A 25 -14.44 6.55 12.82
CA PRO A 25 -13.33 6.99 11.97
C PRO A 25 -11.98 6.33 12.30
N LEU A 26 -11.80 5.79 13.51
CA LEU A 26 -10.50 5.27 13.96
C LEU A 26 -10.06 4.03 13.17
N ASN A 27 -11.01 3.29 12.60
CA ASN A 27 -10.76 2.01 11.92
C ASN A 27 -10.88 2.10 10.39
N VAL A 28 -11.09 3.30 9.84
CA VAL A 28 -11.26 3.52 8.40
C VAL A 28 -10.31 4.58 7.89
N ILE A 29 -10.04 4.54 6.59
CA ILE A 29 -9.44 5.65 5.84
C ILE A 29 -10.46 5.98 4.76
N GLY A 30 -11.24 7.04 4.95
CA GLY A 30 -12.33 7.41 4.04
C GLY A 30 -11.86 8.04 2.72
N GLY A 31 -10.60 8.44 2.65
CA GLY A 31 -10.02 9.22 1.58
C GLY A 31 -9.00 10.19 2.15
N ALA A 32 -7.73 9.90 1.94
CA ALA A 32 -6.63 10.74 2.37
C ALA A 32 -5.47 10.60 1.39
N ILE A 33 -4.60 11.61 1.38
CA ILE A 33 -3.43 11.66 0.52
C ILE A 33 -2.23 11.30 1.37
N PHE A 34 -1.54 10.25 0.96
CA PHE A 34 -0.36 9.73 1.60
C PHE A 34 0.90 10.05 0.79
N SER A 35 2.01 10.31 1.47
CA SER A 35 3.35 10.42 0.90
C SER A 35 3.97 9.04 0.82
N GLY A 36 4.53 8.73 -0.34
CA GLY A 36 5.36 7.55 -0.57
C GLY A 36 6.71 7.93 -1.14
N ASP A 37 7.66 7.02 -0.95
CA ASP A 37 8.97 6.99 -1.56
C ASP A 37 8.94 6.02 -2.75
N ILE A 38 9.24 6.50 -3.96
CA ILE A 38 9.27 5.74 -5.21
C ILE A 38 10.70 5.51 -5.67
N ASP A 39 11.04 4.25 -5.95
CA ASP A 39 12.26 3.89 -6.67
C ASP A 39 12.12 4.23 -8.17
N ILE A 40 12.63 5.39 -8.56
CA ILE A 40 12.62 5.87 -9.95
C ILE A 40 13.65 5.14 -10.84
N SER A 41 14.54 4.32 -10.27
CA SER A 41 15.47 3.48 -11.03
C SER A 41 14.83 2.17 -11.51
N HIS A 42 13.77 1.73 -10.83
CA HIS A 42 12.99 0.57 -11.23
C HIS A 42 12.25 0.86 -12.56
N PRO A 43 12.17 -0.06 -13.53
CA PRO A 43 11.48 0.18 -14.81
C PRO A 43 10.01 0.63 -14.68
N ILE A 44 9.34 0.20 -13.61
CA ILE A 44 7.96 0.66 -13.30
C ILE A 44 7.93 2.14 -12.89
N GLY A 45 9.00 2.69 -12.32
CA GLY A 45 9.17 4.10 -11.99
C GLY A 45 9.56 5.00 -13.18
N PHE A 46 9.64 4.47 -14.40
CA PHE A 46 10.05 5.23 -15.57
C PHE A 46 9.23 6.52 -15.78
N GLY A 47 9.94 7.63 -16.04
CA GLY A 47 9.33 8.94 -16.31
C GLY A 47 8.90 9.70 -15.06
N TYR A 48 9.18 9.21 -13.86
CA TYR A 48 9.21 10.02 -12.63
C TYR A 48 10.60 10.63 -12.46
N THR A 49 10.65 11.84 -11.92
CA THR A 49 11.90 12.63 -11.75
C THR A 49 12.22 12.92 -10.29
N HIS A 50 11.33 12.54 -9.38
CA HIS A 50 11.44 12.76 -7.94
C HIS A 50 11.02 11.49 -7.21
N GLU A 51 11.68 11.22 -6.09
CA GLU A 51 11.44 10.03 -5.26
C GLU A 51 10.23 10.20 -4.34
N ASN A 52 9.67 11.40 -4.19
CA ASN A 52 8.42 11.59 -3.44
C ASN A 52 7.19 11.53 -4.36
N ILE A 53 6.18 10.76 -3.96
CA ILE A 53 4.92 10.60 -4.68
C ILE A 53 3.71 10.76 -3.73
N ALA A 54 2.64 11.37 -4.23
CA ALA A 54 1.37 11.45 -3.55
C ALA A 54 0.45 10.28 -3.97
N ILE A 55 -0.06 9.55 -2.99
CA ILE A 55 -0.87 8.33 -3.16
C ILE A 55 -2.24 8.59 -2.55
N HIS A 56 -3.30 8.37 -3.33
CA HIS A 56 -4.64 8.42 -2.78
C HIS A 56 -4.98 7.08 -2.10
N LYS A 57 -5.40 7.14 -0.83
CA LYS A 57 -5.77 5.96 -0.04
C LYS A 57 -7.18 6.10 0.53
N ASN A 58 -7.98 5.08 0.32
CA ASN A 58 -9.36 4.99 0.83
C ASN A 58 -9.67 3.59 1.42
N THR A 59 -8.62 2.83 1.75
CA THR A 59 -8.70 1.51 2.36
C THR A 59 -7.69 1.39 3.49
N THR A 60 -7.90 0.47 4.42
CA THR A 60 -6.92 0.09 5.45
C THR A 60 -6.06 -1.12 5.05
N SER A 61 -6.18 -1.55 3.79
CA SER A 61 -5.44 -2.70 3.26
C SER A 61 -3.94 -2.40 3.23
N LEU A 62 -3.17 -3.42 3.61
CA LEU A 62 -1.71 -3.42 3.60
C LEU A 62 -1.22 -4.50 2.63
N LEU A 63 -0.21 -4.17 1.84
CA LEU A 63 0.50 -5.19 1.08
C LEU A 63 1.54 -5.88 1.98
N PRO A 64 1.72 -7.20 1.84
CA PRO A 64 2.81 -7.89 2.51
C PRO A 64 4.14 -7.49 1.89
N ARG A 65 5.19 -7.31 2.71
CA ARG A 65 6.54 -7.07 2.20
C ARG A 65 7.04 -8.28 1.42
N SER A 66 7.56 -8.07 0.22
CA SER A 66 8.16 -9.12 -0.59
C SER A 66 9.45 -9.64 0.04
N LYS A 67 9.76 -10.93 -0.19
CA LYS A 67 11.08 -11.49 0.14
C LYS A 67 12.18 -10.98 -0.80
N ASN A 68 11.80 -10.56 -2.01
CA ASN A 68 12.70 -9.92 -2.95
C ASN A 68 12.96 -8.47 -2.48
N PRO A 69 14.19 -8.10 -2.12
CA PRO A 69 14.49 -6.77 -1.59
C PRO A 69 14.29 -5.66 -2.62
N TYR A 70 14.31 -5.98 -3.91
CA TYR A 70 14.13 -5.02 -5.01
C TYR A 70 12.69 -4.91 -5.52
N ALA A 71 11.76 -5.70 -4.95
CA ALA A 71 10.39 -5.75 -5.46
C ALA A 71 9.49 -4.62 -4.95
N THR A 72 9.89 -3.88 -3.91
CA THR A 72 9.10 -2.74 -3.42
C THR A 72 9.44 -1.52 -4.26
N VAL A 73 8.54 -1.14 -5.16
CA VAL A 73 8.72 0.04 -6.03
C VAL A 73 8.31 1.31 -5.29
N ILE A 74 7.30 1.20 -4.41
CA ILE A 74 6.86 2.32 -3.57
C ILE A 74 6.65 1.84 -2.15
N ALA A 75 7.20 2.57 -1.18
CA ALA A 75 6.89 2.43 0.23
C ALA A 75 6.22 3.70 0.75
N TYR A 76 5.31 3.58 1.72
CA TYR A 76 4.83 4.76 2.45
C TYR A 76 5.94 5.32 3.35
N ASN A 77 6.01 6.65 3.45
CA ASN A 77 6.99 7.32 4.30
C ASN A 77 6.71 7.17 5.81
N ASP A 78 7.68 7.53 6.66
CA ASP A 78 7.53 7.52 8.12
C ASP A 78 6.46 8.49 8.65
N ALA A 79 6.27 9.62 7.98
CA ALA A 79 5.18 10.56 8.25
C ALA A 79 4.27 10.57 7.02
N PRO A 80 3.40 9.57 6.87
CA PRO A 80 2.88 9.27 5.55
C PRO A 80 1.66 10.12 5.21
N ILE A 81 1.00 10.84 6.13
CA ILE A 81 -0.19 11.64 5.77
C ILE A 81 0.20 13.04 5.29
N ILE A 82 -0.24 13.42 4.09
CA ILE A 82 -0.11 14.78 3.53
C ILE A 82 -1.39 15.58 3.77
N SER A 83 -2.55 14.95 3.54
CA SER A 83 -3.86 15.60 3.63
C SER A 83 -4.97 14.58 3.90
N GLY A 84 -6.07 15.04 4.48
CA GLY A 84 -7.19 14.20 4.91
C GLY A 84 -7.00 13.65 6.32
N TYR A 85 -7.78 12.61 6.66
CA TYR A 85 -7.75 12.01 7.98
C TYR A 85 -7.44 10.52 7.91
N ALA A 86 -6.51 10.10 8.77
CA ALA A 86 -6.31 8.72 9.16
C ALA A 86 -5.90 8.71 10.64
N SER A 87 -6.46 7.78 11.41
CA SER A 87 -6.08 7.63 12.82
C SER A 87 -4.59 7.34 12.99
N GLU A 88 -4.02 7.73 14.13
CA GLU A 88 -2.62 7.41 14.45
C GLU A 88 -2.33 5.92 14.30
N ALA A 89 -3.23 5.05 14.77
CA ALA A 89 -3.10 3.60 14.61
C ALA A 89 -3.04 3.15 13.14
N ASN A 90 -3.80 3.80 12.23
CA ASN A 90 -3.73 3.51 10.81
C ASN A 90 -2.46 4.07 10.17
N GLN A 91 -2.02 5.26 10.59
CA GLN A 91 -0.75 5.84 10.14
C GLN A 91 0.42 4.94 10.54
N GLU A 92 0.52 4.53 11.81
CA GLU A 92 1.56 3.62 12.31
C GLU A 92 1.59 2.28 11.56
N LYS A 93 0.43 1.71 11.25
CA LYS A 93 0.35 0.47 10.46
C LYS A 93 0.84 0.63 9.02
N LEU A 94 0.76 1.84 8.47
CA LEU A 94 1.11 2.12 7.08
C LEU A 94 2.58 2.50 6.89
N LYS A 95 3.22 3.12 7.89
CA LYS A 95 4.62 3.55 7.81
C LYS A 95 5.52 2.43 7.30
N ASN A 96 6.35 2.75 6.31
CA ASN A 96 7.31 1.82 5.70
C ASN A 96 6.68 0.54 5.14
N THR A 97 5.37 0.50 4.91
CA THR A 97 4.73 -0.62 4.21
C THR A 97 4.73 -0.39 2.70
N PRO A 98 4.74 -1.45 1.88
CA PRO A 98 4.67 -1.29 0.44
C PRO A 98 3.33 -0.70 -0.01
N ALA A 99 3.39 0.30 -0.88
CA ALA A 99 2.25 0.81 -1.63
C ALA A 99 2.19 0.23 -3.06
N LEU A 100 3.35 -0.14 -3.62
CA LEU A 100 3.47 -0.82 -4.90
C LEU A 100 4.58 -1.86 -4.85
N ILE A 101 4.24 -3.09 -5.24
CA ILE A 101 5.18 -4.20 -5.41
C ILE A 101 5.21 -4.61 -6.87
N ALA A 102 6.39 -4.86 -7.42
CA ALA A 102 6.60 -5.48 -8.73
C ALA A 102 7.62 -6.61 -8.60
N ASP A 103 7.22 -7.86 -8.85
CA ASP A 103 8.07 -9.03 -8.66
C ASP A 103 8.00 -9.96 -9.88
N ARG A 104 9.13 -10.55 -10.27
CA ARG A 104 9.17 -11.52 -11.38
C ARG A 104 8.79 -12.90 -10.86
N ARG A 105 7.92 -13.59 -11.60
CA ARG A 105 7.48 -14.95 -11.30
C ARG A 105 7.46 -15.79 -12.57
N GLY A 106 8.42 -16.70 -12.67
CA GLY A 106 8.65 -17.47 -13.89
C GLY A 106 8.86 -16.55 -15.09
N LYS A 107 8.07 -16.74 -16.15
CA LYS A 107 8.14 -15.92 -17.37
C LYS A 107 7.38 -14.60 -17.29
N GLY A 108 6.59 -14.38 -16.23
CA GLY A 108 5.76 -13.19 -16.06
C GLY A 108 6.20 -12.34 -14.87
N SER A 109 5.31 -11.42 -14.49
CA SER A 109 5.43 -10.60 -13.28
C SER A 109 4.12 -10.51 -12.52
N ILE A 110 4.23 -10.20 -11.23
CA ILE A 110 3.12 -9.87 -10.35
C ILE A 110 3.34 -8.43 -9.91
N ILE A 111 2.36 -7.57 -10.18
CA ILE A 111 2.38 -6.16 -9.80
C ILE A 111 1.15 -5.89 -8.93
N LEU A 112 1.39 -5.43 -7.69
CA LEU A 112 0.35 -5.21 -6.69
C LEU A 112 0.36 -3.75 -6.25
N PHE A 113 -0.77 -3.08 -6.40
CA PHE A 113 -1.03 -1.76 -5.83
C PHE A 113 -1.85 -1.92 -4.55
N ALA A 114 -1.48 -1.20 -3.50
CA ALA A 114 -2.21 -1.21 -2.23
C ALA A 114 -3.60 -0.56 -2.35
N ASP A 115 -3.76 0.34 -3.33
CA ASP A 115 -4.95 1.14 -3.58
C ASP A 115 -5.16 1.31 -5.10
N ASP A 116 -6.29 1.88 -5.51
CA ASP A 116 -6.62 2.09 -6.93
C ASP A 116 -5.66 3.13 -7.57
N PRO A 117 -4.80 2.73 -8.53
CA PRO A 117 -3.87 3.66 -9.17
C PRO A 117 -4.55 4.66 -10.11
N ASN A 118 -5.82 4.47 -10.41
CA ASN A 118 -6.61 5.29 -11.31
C ASN A 118 -7.84 5.89 -10.62
N PHE A 119 -7.77 6.09 -9.29
CA PHE A 119 -8.91 6.53 -8.49
C PHE A 119 -9.68 7.68 -9.14
N ARG A 120 -10.94 7.41 -9.47
CA ARG A 120 -11.88 8.33 -10.15
C ARG A 120 -11.32 8.99 -11.43
N ALA A 121 -10.39 8.35 -12.13
CA ALA A 121 -9.73 8.85 -13.33
C ALA A 121 -9.10 10.25 -13.20
N THR A 122 -8.81 10.70 -11.97
CA THR A 122 -8.29 12.06 -11.69
C THR A 122 -6.94 12.05 -10.98
N TRP A 123 -6.52 10.89 -10.44
CA TRP A 123 -5.27 10.79 -9.70
C TRP A 123 -4.07 10.50 -10.61
N TYR A 124 -3.45 11.56 -11.14
CA TYR A 124 -2.27 11.43 -12.02
C TYR A 124 -1.02 10.90 -11.32
N GLY A 125 -0.97 10.99 -9.98
CA GLY A 125 0.17 10.56 -9.18
C GLY A 125 0.54 9.09 -9.45
N THR A 126 -0.44 8.18 -9.47
CA THR A 126 -0.23 6.74 -9.64
C THR A 126 -0.72 6.18 -10.98
N ASN A 127 -1.42 6.98 -11.79
CA ASN A 127 -1.89 6.57 -13.12
C ASN A 127 -0.74 6.18 -14.06
N LYS A 128 0.38 6.92 -14.05
CA LYS A 128 1.55 6.57 -14.88
C LYS A 128 2.16 5.24 -14.46
N LEU A 129 2.21 4.92 -13.16
CA LEU A 129 2.71 3.63 -12.66
C LEU A 129 1.84 2.47 -13.16
N PHE A 130 0.53 2.66 -13.26
CA PHE A 130 -0.35 1.67 -13.86
C PHE A 130 -0.02 1.44 -15.35
N LEU A 131 0.19 2.51 -16.13
CA LEU A 131 0.60 2.38 -17.53
C LEU A 131 1.98 1.71 -17.67
N ASN A 132 2.96 2.12 -16.86
CA ASN A 132 4.28 1.48 -16.82
C ASN A 132 4.17 0.00 -16.44
N SER A 133 3.23 -0.38 -15.58
CA SER A 133 2.96 -1.78 -15.23
C SER A 133 2.46 -2.59 -16.42
N LEU A 134 1.72 -2.01 -17.35
CA LEU A 134 1.29 -2.71 -18.56
C LEU A 134 2.45 -2.89 -19.55
N PHE A 135 3.22 -1.84 -19.80
CA PHE A 135 4.23 -1.84 -20.87
C PHE A 135 5.61 -2.33 -20.43
N PHE A 136 5.96 -2.20 -19.15
CA PHE A 136 7.28 -2.53 -18.61
C PHE A 136 7.26 -3.70 -17.60
N SER A 137 6.14 -4.44 -17.53
CA SER A 137 5.97 -5.62 -16.67
C SER A 137 7.07 -6.68 -16.81
N LEU A 138 7.77 -6.74 -17.95
CA LEU A 138 8.79 -7.74 -18.24
C LEU A 138 10.22 -7.17 -18.35
N VAL A 139 10.41 -5.88 -18.09
CA VAL A 139 11.69 -5.17 -18.31
C VAL A 139 12.66 -5.30 -17.13
N PHE A 140 12.16 -5.66 -15.95
CA PHE A 140 12.98 -5.90 -14.76
C PHE A 140 13.19 -7.40 -14.51
N ASP A 141 14.30 -7.71 -13.83
CA ASP A 141 14.73 -9.07 -13.49
C ASP A 141 14.73 -9.30 -11.96
N PRO A 142 14.50 -10.55 -11.51
CA PRO A 142 14.67 -10.88 -10.11
C PRO A 142 16.17 -10.89 -9.72
N PRO A 143 16.49 -10.79 -8.42
CA PRO A 143 17.85 -11.01 -7.95
C PRO A 143 18.34 -12.42 -8.29
N ARG A 144 19.64 -12.56 -8.57
CA ARG A 144 20.28 -13.82 -9.03
C ARG A 144 20.08 -15.04 -8.10
N ASN A 145 19.73 -14.84 -6.83
CA ASN A 145 19.69 -15.89 -5.81
C ASN A 145 18.27 -16.26 -5.35
N ASN A 146 17.26 -16.11 -6.21
CA ASN A 146 15.85 -16.37 -5.87
C ASN A 146 15.30 -17.63 -6.56
#